data_AF-A0AAE8U6M8-F1
#
_entry.id   AF-A0AAE8U6M8-F1
#
_cell.length_a   1.000
_cell.length_b   1.000
_cell.length_c   1.000
_cell.angle_alpha   90.00
_cell.angle_beta   90.00
_cell.angle_gamma   90.00
#
_symmetry.space_group_name_H-M   'P 1'
#
loop_
_entity.id
_entity.type
_entity.pdbx_description
1 polymer ?
#
loop_
_entity_poly.entity_id
_entity_poly.type
_entity_poly.pdbx_seq_one_letter_code
_entity_poly.pdbx_strand_id
1 'polypeptide(L)'
;MAISSISLMTPTQVVNNTNKLNATPYEAQQSFANSLKEAIAKVNDQQITSDKFTQKLIKGEDVELHEVMIASQKASITLNATIEVRNKVIEAYQEIMRMSV
;
A
#
# COMPACT_ATOMS: atom_id res chain seq x y z
N MET A 1 11.51 -42.66 -49.86
CA MET A 1 10.81 -41.47 -49.32
C MET A 1 10.90 -41.52 -47.80
N ALA A 2 11.55 -40.52 -47.21
CA ALA A 2 11.34 -40.00 -45.85
C ALA A 2 12.52 -39.06 -45.58
N ILE A 3 12.41 -37.82 -46.06
CA ILE A 3 13.30 -36.73 -45.65
C ILE A 3 12.76 -36.23 -44.31
N SER A 4 13.57 -36.40 -43.26
CA SER A 4 13.28 -35.89 -41.92
C SER A 4 13.25 -34.36 -41.96
N SER A 5 12.08 -33.78 -41.71
CA SER A 5 11.89 -32.33 -41.69
C SER A 5 12.69 -31.71 -40.55
N ILE A 6 13.54 -30.75 -40.92
CA ILE A 6 14.26 -29.85 -40.03
C ILE A 6 13.25 -29.20 -39.07
N SER A 7 13.46 -29.34 -37.76
CA SER A 7 12.63 -28.65 -36.76
C SER A 7 13.12 -27.21 -36.67
N LEU A 8 12.34 -26.28 -37.24
CA LEU A 8 12.61 -24.86 -37.10
C LEU A 8 12.53 -24.47 -35.62
N MET A 9 13.61 -23.84 -35.17
CA MET A 9 13.75 -23.10 -33.92
C MET A 9 12.61 -22.09 -33.81
N THR A 10 11.70 -22.31 -32.87
CA THR A 10 10.66 -21.34 -32.52
C THR A 10 11.32 -20.13 -31.86
N PRO A 11 11.09 -18.88 -32.33
CA PRO A 11 11.53 -17.72 -31.60
C PRO A 11 10.85 -17.73 -30.23
N THR A 12 11.69 -17.62 -29.20
CA THR A 12 11.32 -17.45 -27.79
C THR A 12 10.10 -16.54 -27.68
N GLN A 13 8.97 -17.13 -27.30
CA GLN A 13 7.77 -16.39 -26.95
C GLN A 13 8.13 -15.49 -25.76
N VAL A 14 8.21 -14.18 -26.01
CA VAL A 14 8.29 -13.18 -24.95
C VAL A 14 7.09 -13.41 -24.04
N VAL A 15 7.37 -13.75 -22.77
CA VAL A 15 6.36 -13.89 -21.72
C VAL A 15 5.77 -12.50 -21.45
N ASN A 16 4.76 -12.13 -22.23
CA ASN A 16 3.86 -11.05 -21.88
C ASN A 16 2.86 -11.62 -20.89
N ASN A 17 3.22 -11.57 -19.60
CA ASN A 17 2.29 -11.84 -18.51
C ASN A 17 1.29 -10.67 -18.40
N THR A 18 0.38 -10.55 -19.37
CA THR A 18 -0.84 -9.73 -19.29
C THR A 18 -2.01 -10.57 -18.77
N ASN A 19 -1.76 -11.35 -17.72
CA ASN A 19 -2.80 -12.15 -17.09
C ASN A 19 -3.62 -11.30 -16.14
N LYS A 20 -4.79 -10.90 -16.67
CA LYS A 20 -6.06 -10.55 -15.98
C LYS A 20 -6.16 -9.17 -15.33
N LEU A 21 -6.45 -8.16 -16.16
CA LEU A 21 -7.10 -6.90 -15.76
C LEU A 21 -8.60 -6.90 -16.12
N ASN A 22 -9.29 -8.02 -15.90
CA ASN A 22 -10.75 -8.08 -15.97
C ASN A 22 -11.29 -8.51 -14.61
N ALA A 23 -10.94 -7.78 -13.55
CA ALA A 23 -11.67 -7.86 -12.29
C ALA A 23 -12.92 -7.00 -12.47
N THR A 24 -14.10 -7.60 -12.28
CA THR A 24 -15.33 -6.80 -12.21
C THR A 24 -15.21 -5.81 -11.04
N PRO A 25 -15.89 -4.65 -11.06
CA PRO A 25 -15.85 -3.69 -9.94
C PRO A 25 -16.14 -4.34 -8.58
N TYR A 26 -16.95 -5.41 -8.58
CA TYR A 26 -17.26 -6.23 -7.42
C TYR A 26 -16.07 -7.06 -6.88
N GLU A 27 -15.29 -7.70 -7.76
CA GLU A 27 -14.09 -8.45 -7.35
C GLU A 27 -12.98 -7.52 -6.85
N ALA A 28 -12.85 -6.33 -7.45
CA ALA A 28 -11.93 -5.30 -6.97
C ALA A 28 -12.35 -4.79 -5.57
N GLN A 29 -13.65 -4.59 -5.33
CA GLN A 29 -14.19 -4.20 -4.03
C GLN A 29 -13.99 -5.28 -2.95
N GLN A 30 -14.16 -6.56 -3.30
CA GLN A 30 -13.91 -7.67 -2.36
C GLN A 30 -12.43 -7.81 -2.01
N SER A 31 -11.54 -7.66 -2.99
CA SER A 31 -10.08 -7.67 -2.77
C SER A 31 -9.63 -6.50 -1.90
N PHE A 32 -10.19 -5.31 -2.14
CA PHE A 32 -9.95 -4.13 -1.31
C PHE A 32 -10.46 -4.31 0.13
N ALA A 33 -11.67 -4.84 0.32
CA ALA A 33 -12.24 -5.09 1.65
C ALA A 33 -11.39 -6.10 2.45
N ASN A 34 -10.87 -7.13 1.80
CA ASN A 34 -9.97 -8.10 2.43
C ASN A 34 -8.63 -7.46 2.82
N SER A 35 -8.05 -6.64 1.94
CA SER A 35 -6.81 -5.92 2.20
C SER A 35 -6.97 -4.90 3.34
N LEU A 36 -8.11 -4.22 3.39
CA LEU A 36 -8.47 -3.30 4.47
C LEU A 36 -8.59 -4.01 5.81
N LYS A 37 -9.21 -5.19 5.83
CA LYS A 37 -9.34 -6.01 7.05
C LYS A 37 -7.97 -6.45 7.57
N GLU A 38 -7.06 -6.87 6.69
CA GLU A 38 -5.69 -7.20 7.08
C GLU A 38 -4.91 -5.99 7.58
N ALA A 39 -5.07 -4.83 6.93
CA ALA A 39 -4.44 -3.59 7.38
C ALA A 39 -4.93 -3.19 8.79
N ILE A 40 -6.23 -3.29 9.07
CA ILE A 40 -6.79 -3.01 10.41
C ILE A 40 -6.22 -3.98 11.46
N ALA A 41 -6.13 -5.27 11.12
CA ALA A 41 -5.52 -6.25 12.03
C ALA A 41 -4.05 -5.93 12.32
N LYS A 42 -3.30 -5.49 11.30
CA LYS A 42 -1.89 -5.10 11.42
C LYS A 42 -1.70 -3.83 12.26
N VAL A 43 -2.60 -2.86 12.15
CA VAL A 43 -2.60 -1.66 13.00
C VAL A 43 -2.81 -2.02 14.46
N ASN A 44 -3.75 -2.93 14.76
CA ASN A 44 -3.96 -3.43 16.13
C ASN A 44 -2.68 -4.08 16.70
N ASP A 45 -2.01 -4.91 15.92
CA ASP A 45 -0.77 -5.57 16.34
C ASP A 45 0.38 -4.55 16.57
N GLN A 46 0.46 -3.53 15.72
CA GLN A 46 1.39 -2.41 15.92
C GLN A 46 1.04 -1.57 17.15
N GLN A 47 -0.23 -1.38 17.47
CA GLN A 47 -0.69 -0.66 18.68
C GLN A 47 -0.20 -1.38 19.94
N ILE A 48 -0.42 -2.70 20.02
CA ILE A 48 0.03 -3.54 21.14
C ILE A 48 1.57 -3.49 21.27
N THR A 49 2.26 -3.54 20.14
CA THR A 49 3.72 -3.45 20.11
C THR A 49 4.20 -2.06 20.57
N SER A 50 3.52 -1.00 20.13
CA SER A 50 3.80 0.38 20.54
C SER A 50 3.58 0.56 22.03
N ASP A 51 2.50 0.03 22.62
CA ASP A 51 2.25 0.10 24.06
C ASP A 51 3.38 -0.57 24.87
N LYS A 52 3.92 -1.68 24.37
CA LYS A 52 5.09 -2.35 24.95
C LYS A 52 6.36 -1.49 24.85
N PHE A 53 6.54 -0.73 23.77
CA PHE A 53 7.65 0.20 23.62
C PHE A 53 7.46 1.47 24.47
N THR A 54 6.24 1.98 24.60
CA THR A 54 5.91 3.09 25.49
C THR A 54 6.19 2.74 26.96
N GLN A 55 5.84 1.52 27.39
CA GLN A 55 6.23 1.04 28.72
C GLN A 55 7.75 0.93 28.91
N LYS A 56 8.51 0.70 27.84
CA LYS A 56 9.98 0.75 27.89
C LYS A 56 10.50 2.19 27.90
N LEU A 57 9.87 3.11 27.16
CA LEU A 57 10.27 4.52 27.06
C LEU A 57 10.01 5.32 28.35
N ILE A 58 8.93 5.02 29.09
CA ILE A 58 8.65 5.59 30.42
C ILE A 58 9.81 5.31 31.42
N LYS A 59 10.71 4.36 31.10
CA LYS A 59 11.95 4.12 31.87
C LYS A 59 13.04 5.19 31.67
N GLY A 60 12.81 6.20 30.83
CA GLY A 60 13.49 7.50 30.85
C GLY A 60 14.86 7.54 30.17
N GLU A 61 14.89 7.74 28.86
CA GLU A 61 16.11 8.05 28.11
C GLU A 61 16.10 9.49 27.54
N ASP A 62 17.31 10.06 27.52
CA ASP A 62 17.71 11.45 27.24
C ASP A 62 17.08 12.08 25.99
N VAL A 63 16.59 13.32 26.09
CA VAL A 63 16.10 14.09 24.93
C VAL A 63 16.78 15.45 24.90
N GLU A 64 17.61 15.67 23.87
CA GLU A 64 18.26 16.95 23.64
C GLU A 64 17.31 17.95 22.96
N LEU A 65 17.30 19.21 23.42
CA LEU A 65 16.38 20.27 22.97
C LEU A 65 16.30 20.45 21.43
N HIS A 66 17.38 20.14 20.71
CA HIS A 66 17.43 20.24 19.25
C HIS A 66 16.55 19.19 18.55
N GLU A 67 16.37 18.01 19.16
CA GLU A 67 15.51 16.96 18.62
C GLU A 67 14.03 17.34 18.70
N VAL A 68 13.62 18.05 19.77
CA VAL A 68 12.23 18.53 19.92
C VAL A 68 11.86 19.52 18.82
N MET A 69 12.77 20.44 18.47
CA MET A 69 12.53 21.38 17.36
C MET A 69 12.44 20.66 16.01
N ILE A 70 13.34 19.70 15.73
CA ILE A 70 13.29 18.91 14.48
C ILE A 70 12.02 18.08 14.42
N ALA A 71 11.63 17.43 15.53
CA ALA A 71 10.41 16.65 15.63
C ALA A 71 9.16 17.52 15.37
N SER A 72 9.12 18.73 15.95
CA SER A 72 8.03 19.68 15.72
C SER A 72 7.95 20.12 14.26
N GLN A 73 9.09 20.44 13.63
CA GLN A 73 9.13 20.84 12.22
C GLN A 73 8.68 19.69 11.30
N LYS A 74 9.13 18.47 11.58
CA LYS A 74 8.77 17.25 10.85
C LYS A 74 7.29 16.92 11.01
N ALA A 75 6.73 17.08 12.22
CA ALA A 75 5.32 16.86 12.50
C ALA A 75 4.44 17.81 11.68
N SER A 76 4.77 19.09 11.62
CA SER A 76 4.03 20.08 10.82
C SER A 76 4.02 19.75 9.33
N ILE A 77 5.18 19.37 8.76
CA ILE A 77 5.26 18.98 7.34
C ILE A 77 4.45 17.70 7.06
N THR A 78 4.55 16.72 7.96
CA THR A 78 3.84 15.44 7.85
C THR A 78 2.32 15.63 7.95
N LEU A 79 1.87 16.52 8.84
CA LEU A 79 0.45 16.85 8.97
C LEU A 79 -0.10 17.45 7.67
N ASN A 80 0.61 18.41 7.09
CA ASN A 80 0.21 19.01 5.82
C ASN A 80 0.15 17.97 4.69
N ALA A 81 1.16 17.10 4.59
CA ALA A 81 1.16 16.01 3.61
C ALA A 81 -0.02 15.05 3.81
N THR A 82 -0.39 14.77 5.07
CA THR A 82 -1.52 13.89 5.40
C THR A 82 -2.86 14.51 4.97
N ILE A 83 -3.02 15.83 5.12
CA ILE A 83 -4.22 16.53 4.67
C ILE A 83 -4.36 16.42 3.14
N GLU A 84 -3.28 16.61 2.40
CA GLU A 84 -3.28 16.47 0.94
C GLU A 84 -3.63 15.05 0.50
N VAL A 85 -3.05 14.03 1.15
CA VAL A 85 -3.38 12.63 0.89
C VAL A 85 -4.85 12.34 1.21
N ARG A 86 -5.36 12.83 2.35
CA ARG A 86 -6.78 12.69 2.71
C ARG A 86 -7.69 13.28 1.64
N ASN A 87 -7.38 14.49 1.17
CA ASN A 87 -8.16 15.15 0.13
C ASN A 87 -8.16 14.34 -1.17
N LYS A 88 -6.99 13.84 -1.61
CA LYS A 88 -6.89 12.98 -2.81
C LYS A 88 -7.63 11.65 -2.69
N VAL A 89 -7.67 11.06 -1.51
CA VAL A 89 -8.44 9.83 -1.27
C VAL A 89 -9.94 10.10 -1.33
N ILE A 90 -10.41 11.23 -0.80
CA ILE A 90 -11.82 11.64 -0.90
C ILE A 90 -12.21 11.89 -2.37
N GLU A 91 -11.36 12.58 -3.12
CA GLU A 91 -11.56 12.81 -4.56
C GLU A 91 -11.63 11.48 -5.34
N ALA A 92 -10.70 10.55 -5.08
CA ALA A 92 -10.69 9.24 -5.72
C ALA A 92 -11.97 8.43 -5.41
N TYR A 93 -12.46 8.50 -4.17
CA TYR A 93 -13.72 7.87 -3.80
C TYR A 93 -14.92 8.49 -4.53
N GLN A 94 -14.97 9.82 -4.60
CA GLN A 94 -16.02 10.54 -5.34
C GLN A 94 -15.99 10.19 -6.84
N GLU A 95 -14.80 10.06 -7.44
CA GLU A 95 -14.66 9.72 -8.85
C GLU A 95 -15.14 8.29 -9.16
N ILE A 96 -14.81 7.31 -8.31
CA ILE A 96 -15.32 5.92 -8.42
C ILE A 96 -16.86 5.90 -8.37
N MET A 97 -17.45 6.71 -7.48
CA MET A 97 -18.92 6.84 -7.38
C MET A 97 -19.53 7.47 -8.64
N ARG A 98 -18.85 8.43 -9.27
CA ARG A 98 -19.31 9.09 -10.52
C ARG A 98 -19.14 8.20 -11.75
N MET A 99 -18.20 7.27 -11.76
CA MET A 99 -18.06 6.28 -12.85
C MET A 99 -19.15 5.20 -12.83
N SER A 100 -19.88 5.05 -11.73
CA SER A 100 -20.82 3.93 -11.51
C SER A 100 -22.30 4.30 -11.72
N VAL A 101 -22.61 5.48 -12.29
CA VAL A 101 -23.98 5.89 -12.67
C VAL A 101 -24.20 5.86 -14.17
#